data_AF-A0A3Q3K664-F1
#
_entry.id   AF-A0A3Q3K664-F1
#
_cell.length_a   1.000
_cell.length_b   1.000
_cell.length_c   1.000
_cell.angle_alpha   90.00
_cell.angle_beta   90.00
_cell.angle_gamma   90.00
#
_symmetry.space_group_name_H-M   'P 1'
#
loop_
_entity.id
_entity.type
_entity.pdbx_description
1 polymer ?
#
loop_
_entity_poly.entity_id
_entity_poly.type
_entity_poly.pdbx_seq_one_letter_code
_entity_poly.pdbx_strand_id
1 'polypeptide(L)'
;MHLKRTLIKKLIGEGKTYKEVQKIIGCSAKMISNALKWRAKPERRGRKRKTTIKMDRRITRMAKAQPMISSRMIKDSLELPVSTVTVRRRLCEANLFSRIPRKLLRGNPEARDIVPPACPGSSPGPPPGGTCP
;
A
#
# COMPACT_ATOMS: atom_id res chain seq x y z
N MET A 1 20.59 2.14 -9.18
CA MET A 1 21.18 3.45 -8.77
C MET A 1 22.12 3.34 -7.55
N HIS A 2 21.88 2.44 -6.59
CA HIS A 2 22.72 2.31 -5.39
C HIS A 2 24.17 1.88 -5.69
N LEU A 3 24.35 0.89 -6.58
CA LEU A 3 25.66 0.34 -6.95
C LEU A 3 26.62 1.36 -7.58
N LYS A 4 26.11 2.22 -8.48
CA LYS A 4 26.92 3.28 -9.11
C LYS A 4 27.42 4.29 -8.07
N ARG A 5 26.62 4.57 -7.05
CA ARG A 5 26.94 5.53 -6.01
C ARG A 5 27.99 5.03 -5.01
N THR A 6 27.91 3.76 -4.62
CA THR A 6 28.95 3.14 -3.77
C THR A 6 30.28 3.08 -4.50
N LEU A 7 30.26 2.78 -5.81
CA LEU A 7 31.46 2.74 -6.63
C LEU A 7 32.10 4.14 -6.77
N ILE A 8 31.30 5.18 -7.02
CA ILE A 8 31.79 6.57 -7.06
C ILE A 8 32.49 6.95 -5.75
N LYS A 9 31.92 6.60 -4.59
CA LYS A 9 32.54 6.91 -3.29
C LYS A 9 33.87 6.20 -3.08
N LYS A 10 33.99 4.94 -3.52
CA LYS A 10 35.25 4.18 -3.44
C LYS A 10 36.33 4.82 -4.31
N LEU A 11 36.02 5.12 -5.58
CA LEU A 11 36.99 5.70 -6.52
C LEU A 11 37.49 7.09 -6.08
N ILE A 12 36.61 7.92 -5.51
CA ILE A 12 37.01 9.22 -4.94
C ILE A 12 37.86 9.03 -3.67
N GLY A 13 37.56 8.02 -2.84
CA GLY A 13 38.39 7.66 -1.69
C GLY A 13 39.79 7.15 -2.07
N GLU A 14 39.92 6.51 -3.23
CA GLU A 14 41.19 6.12 -3.85
C GLU A 14 41.96 7.30 -4.49
N GLY A 15 41.42 8.53 -4.43
CA GLY A 15 42.08 9.72 -4.97
C GLY A 15 41.86 9.98 -6.47
N LYS A 16 40.99 9.22 -7.14
CA LYS A 16 40.70 9.44 -8.57
C LYS A 16 39.97 10.75 -8.79
N THR A 17 40.30 11.42 -9.89
CA THR A 17 39.68 12.69 -10.25
C THR A 17 38.28 12.49 -10.81
N TYR A 18 37.46 13.56 -10.76
CA TYR A 18 36.09 13.54 -11.31
C TYR A 18 36.05 13.14 -12.79
N LYS A 19 37.05 13.52 -13.58
CA LYS A 19 37.14 13.19 -15.02
C LYS A 19 37.38 11.69 -15.25
N GLU A 20 38.24 11.08 -14.44
CA GLU A 20 38.52 9.65 -14.52
C GLU A 20 37.32 8.82 -14.07
N VAL A 21 36.68 9.21 -12.97
CA VAL A 21 35.44 8.57 -12.49
C VAL A 21 34.32 8.66 -13.53
N GLN A 22 34.22 9.79 -14.23
CA GLN A 22 33.28 10.00 -15.33
C GLN A 22 33.55 9.04 -16.50
N LYS A 23 34.82 8.82 -16.87
CA LYS A 23 35.23 7.89 -17.94
C LYS A 23 35.01 6.43 -17.57
N ILE A 24 35.33 6.05 -16.33
CA ILE A 24 35.26 4.66 -15.84
C ILE A 24 33.80 4.17 -15.72
N ILE A 25 32.91 5.00 -15.16
CA ILE A 25 31.52 4.60 -14.89
C ILE A 25 30.55 5.08 -15.98
N GLY A 26 30.99 5.94 -16.91
CA GLY A 26 30.13 6.56 -17.92
C GLY A 26 29.04 7.43 -17.28
N CYS A 27 29.37 8.15 -16.22
CA CYS A 27 28.43 8.93 -15.41
C CYS A 27 28.71 10.43 -15.55
N SER A 28 27.68 11.26 -15.61
CA SER A 28 27.88 12.72 -15.69
C SER A 28 28.52 13.27 -14.40
N ALA A 29 29.32 14.34 -14.54
CA ALA A 29 29.89 15.07 -13.41
C ALA A 29 28.83 15.46 -12.36
N LYS A 30 27.60 15.75 -12.80
CA LYS A 30 26.47 16.06 -11.92
C LYS A 30 26.02 14.85 -11.09
N MET A 31 26.04 13.63 -11.65
CA MET A 31 25.79 12.43 -10.87
C MET A 31 26.86 12.17 -9.82
N ILE A 32 28.14 12.43 -10.13
CA ILE A 32 29.25 12.27 -9.17
C ILE A 32 29.05 13.25 -8.00
N SER A 33 28.79 14.52 -8.30
CA SER A 33 28.50 15.54 -7.27
C SER A 33 27.28 15.18 -6.42
N ASN A 34 26.18 14.74 -7.05
CA ASN A 34 24.98 14.31 -6.35
C ASN A 34 25.22 13.08 -5.47
N ALA A 35 26.02 12.12 -5.95
CA ALA A 35 26.36 10.91 -5.20
C ALA A 35 27.14 11.24 -3.92
N LEU A 36 28.09 12.18 -3.99
CA LEU A 36 28.84 12.65 -2.82
C LEU A 36 27.94 13.39 -1.83
N LYS A 37 27.07 14.29 -2.31
CA LYS A 37 26.18 15.09 -1.47
C LYS A 37 24.98 14.33 -0.89
N TRP A 38 24.64 13.17 -1.46
CA TRP A 38 23.44 12.45 -1.06
C TRP A 38 23.54 11.93 0.37
N ARG A 39 22.41 12.00 1.07
CA ARG A 39 22.19 11.44 2.41
C ARG A 39 20.92 10.59 2.38
N ALA A 40 20.87 9.55 3.20
CA ALA A 40 19.67 8.73 3.32
C ALA A 40 18.55 9.64 3.80
N LYS A 41 17.53 9.83 2.96
CA LYS A 41 16.35 10.58 3.35
C LYS A 41 15.37 9.58 3.98
N PRO A 42 14.77 9.91 5.13
CA PRO A 42 13.67 9.10 5.64
C PRO A 42 12.59 9.02 4.57
N GLU A 43 11.97 7.86 4.45
CA GLU A 43 10.94 7.63 3.44
C GLU A 43 9.86 8.70 3.57
N ARG A 44 9.69 9.50 2.50
CA ARG A 44 8.60 10.46 2.41
C ARG A 44 7.32 9.69 2.13
N ARG A 45 6.80 9.03 3.17
CA ARG A 45 5.47 8.44 3.12
C ARG A 45 4.52 9.55 2.67
N GLY A 46 3.72 9.26 1.65
CA GLY A 46 2.91 10.24 0.93
C GLY A 46 1.90 10.98 1.80
N ARG A 47 0.87 11.56 1.18
CA ARG A 47 -0.12 12.39 1.89
C ARG A 47 -0.65 11.70 3.16
N LYS A 48 -0.54 12.39 4.30
CA LYS A 48 -1.05 11.90 5.58
C LYS A 48 -2.56 11.66 5.47
N ARG A 49 -3.02 10.61 6.15
CA ARG A 49 -4.44 10.25 6.20
C ARG A 49 -5.22 11.35 6.91
N LYS A 50 -6.44 11.64 6.44
CA LYS A 50 -7.38 12.55 7.13
C LYS A 50 -7.93 11.96 8.43
N THR A 51 -7.98 10.62 8.54
CA THR A 51 -8.46 9.94 9.75
C THR A 51 -7.32 9.68 10.71
N THR A 52 -7.61 9.78 12.01
CA THR A 52 -6.70 9.36 13.08
C THR A 52 -6.94 7.90 13.45
N ILE A 53 -5.95 7.27 14.09
CA ILE A 53 -6.07 5.88 14.59
C ILE A 53 -7.26 5.74 15.56
N LYS A 54 -7.53 6.75 16.39
CA LYS A 54 -8.67 6.77 17.31
C LYS A 54 -10.01 6.76 16.56
N MET A 55 -10.12 7.53 15.47
CA MET A 55 -11.32 7.53 14.63
C MET A 55 -11.54 6.18 13.95
N ASP A 56 -10.49 5.59 13.38
CA ASP A 56 -10.58 4.29 12.70
C ASP A 56 -11.02 3.18 13.69
N ARG A 57 -10.55 3.24 14.95
CA ARG A 57 -11.02 2.35 16.04
C ARG A 57 -12.49 2.55 16.38
N ARG A 58 -12.99 3.80 16.45
CA ARG A 58 -14.42 4.09 16.68
C ARG A 58 -15.30 3.55 15.57
N ILE A 59 -14.90 3.77 14.31
CA ILE A 59 -15.58 3.26 13.11
C ILE A 59 -15.68 1.73 13.16
N THR A 60 -14.56 1.06 13.43
CA THR A 60 -14.49 -0.42 13.50
C THR A 60 -15.34 -0.97 14.63
N ARG A 61 -15.31 -0.34 15.81
CA ARG A 61 -16.11 -0.76 16.98
C ARG A 61 -17.60 -0.70 16.69
N MET A 62 -18.08 0.40 16.10
CA MET A 62 -19.50 0.57 15.82
C MET A 62 -20.00 -0.40 14.75
N ALA A 63 -19.19 -0.64 13.71
CA ALA A 63 -19.51 -1.64 12.70
C ALA A 63 -19.50 -3.08 13.23
N LYS A 64 -18.67 -3.39 14.24
CA LYS A 64 -18.71 -4.69 14.92
C LYS A 64 -19.95 -4.87 15.80
N ALA A 65 -20.38 -3.80 16.47
CA ALA A 65 -21.57 -3.80 17.34
C ALA A 65 -22.86 -3.91 16.52
N GLN A 66 -22.91 -3.26 15.35
CA GLN A 66 -24.07 -3.30 14.44
C GLN A 66 -23.61 -3.72 13.04
N PRO A 67 -23.56 -5.01 12.72
CA PRO A 67 -23.03 -5.52 11.44
C PRO A 67 -23.76 -5.02 10.19
N MET A 68 -25.00 -4.51 10.33
CA MET A 68 -25.82 -3.99 9.24
C MET A 68 -25.84 -2.47 9.12
N ILE A 69 -25.08 -1.75 9.97
CA ILE A 69 -25.05 -0.29 9.94
C ILE A 69 -24.41 0.21 8.63
N SER A 70 -25.02 1.19 7.98
CA SER A 70 -24.50 1.77 6.75
C SER A 70 -23.33 2.72 7.01
N SER A 71 -22.44 2.89 6.04
CA SER A 71 -21.32 3.85 6.15
C SER A 71 -21.78 5.30 6.33
N ARG A 72 -23.00 5.63 5.86
CA ARG A 72 -23.62 6.95 6.06
C ARG A 72 -24.02 7.13 7.52
N MET A 73 -24.76 6.16 8.08
CA MET A 73 -25.12 6.15 9.49
C MET A 73 -23.88 6.19 10.40
N ILE A 74 -22.81 5.47 10.04
CA ILE A 74 -21.56 5.52 10.81
C ILE A 74 -20.96 6.92 10.87
N LYS A 75 -20.94 7.61 9.72
CA LYS A 75 -20.40 8.97 9.63
C LYS A 75 -21.24 9.93 10.49
N ASP A 76 -22.55 9.83 10.37
CA ASP A 76 -23.49 10.75 11.01
C ASP A 76 -23.52 10.52 12.53
N SER A 77 -23.60 9.27 13.00
CA SER A 77 -23.59 8.94 14.44
C SER A 77 -22.28 9.25 15.16
N LEU A 78 -21.15 9.28 14.45
CA LEU A 78 -19.84 9.63 15.02
C LEU A 78 -19.41 11.06 14.69
N GLU A 79 -20.25 11.81 13.99
CA GLU A 79 -20.03 13.19 13.51
C GLU A 79 -18.65 13.37 12.87
N LEU A 80 -18.27 12.45 11.98
CA LEU A 80 -16.90 12.44 11.45
C LEU A 80 -16.75 13.51 10.36
N PRO A 81 -15.67 14.34 10.41
CA PRO A 81 -15.36 15.33 9.38
C PRO A 81 -14.70 14.69 8.14
N VAL A 82 -15.20 13.53 7.70
CA VAL A 82 -14.69 12.79 6.54
C VAL A 82 -15.85 12.33 5.65
N SER A 83 -15.55 12.03 4.39
CA SER A 83 -16.57 11.54 3.46
C SER A 83 -17.03 10.13 3.81
N THR A 84 -18.26 9.78 3.42
CA THR A 84 -18.82 8.43 3.56
C THR A 84 -17.98 7.37 2.84
N VAL A 85 -17.37 7.74 1.71
CA VAL A 85 -16.42 6.89 0.96
C VAL A 85 -15.17 6.59 1.79
N THR A 86 -14.67 7.56 2.56
CA THR A 86 -13.52 7.36 3.46
C THR A 86 -13.87 6.35 4.55
N VAL A 87 -15.06 6.47 5.13
CA VAL A 87 -15.57 5.53 6.15
C VAL A 87 -15.67 4.12 5.57
N ARG A 88 -16.29 3.96 4.38
CA ARG A 88 -16.35 2.67 3.67
C ARG A 88 -14.95 2.09 3.46
N ARG A 89 -13.99 2.89 3.01
CA ARG A 89 -12.62 2.43 2.78
C ARG A 89 -11.95 1.92 4.06
N ARG A 90 -12.16 2.61 5.19
CA ARG A 90 -11.66 2.14 6.51
C ARG A 90 -12.26 0.82 6.92
N LEU A 91 -13.54 0.64 6.64
CA LEU A 91 -14.22 -0.60 6.97
C LEU A 91 -13.78 -1.76 6.05
N CYS A 92 -13.48 -1.49 4.77
CA CYS A 92 -12.84 -2.47 3.88
C CYS A 92 -11.41 -2.80 4.30
N GLU A 93 -10.60 -1.80 4.68
CA GLU A 93 -9.25 -1.99 5.23
C GLU A 93 -9.28 -2.83 6.54
N ALA A 94 -10.41 -2.86 7.25
CA ALA A 94 -10.65 -3.65 8.46
C ALA A 94 -11.45 -4.95 8.19
N ASN A 95 -11.66 -5.34 6.93
CA ASN A 95 -12.38 -6.56 6.52
C ASN A 95 -13.84 -6.69 7.03
N LEU A 96 -14.50 -5.60 7.41
CA LEU A 96 -15.86 -5.66 7.99
C LEU A 96 -17.01 -5.68 6.95
N PHE A 97 -16.74 -5.32 5.70
CA PHE A 97 -17.73 -5.34 4.60
C PHE A 97 -17.43 -6.40 3.54
N SER A 98 -16.57 -7.38 3.84
CA SER A 98 -16.34 -8.50 2.95
C SER A 98 -17.59 -9.38 2.90
N ARG A 99 -18.57 -8.99 2.08
CA ARG A 99 -19.67 -9.80 1.53
C ARG A 99 -20.19 -10.89 2.49
N ILE A 100 -20.47 -10.54 3.75
CA ILE A 100 -20.91 -11.53 4.73
C ILE A 100 -22.32 -11.99 4.33
N PRO A 101 -22.52 -13.27 3.99
CA PRO A 101 -23.84 -13.79 3.65
C PRO A 101 -24.77 -13.63 4.86
N ARG A 102 -26.00 -13.15 4.62
CA ARG A 102 -27.03 -12.94 5.67
C ARG A 102 -27.26 -14.18 6.55
N LYS A 103 -26.99 -15.38 6.03
CA LYS A 103 -27.14 -16.66 6.73
C LYS A 103 -26.07 -16.89 7.82
N LEU A 104 -24.85 -16.37 7.66
CA LEU A 104 -23.74 -16.54 8.62
C LEU A 104 -23.85 -15.62 9.84
N LEU A 105 -24.66 -14.56 9.79
CA LEU A 105 -24.82 -13.60 10.90
C LEU A 105 -25.90 -14.01 11.92
N ARG A 106 -26.74 -15.01 11.60
CA ARG A 106 -27.83 -15.47 12.51
C ARG A 106 -27.39 -16.60 13.44
N GLY A 107 -26.18 -17.13 13.30
CA GLY A 107 -25.65 -18.21 14.15
C GLY A 107 -24.14 -18.09 14.29
N ASN A 108 -23.71 -17.81 15.52
CA ASN A 108 -22.33 -17.85 16.03
C ASN A 108 -21.39 -16.64 15.72
N PRO A 109 -20.92 -15.88 16.74
CA PRO A 109 -19.97 -14.78 16.57
C PRO A 109 -18.51 -15.23 16.30
N GLU A 110 -18.21 -16.52 16.39
CA GLU A 110 -16.84 -17.09 16.36
C GLU A 110 -16.31 -17.42 14.95
N ALA A 111 -17.14 -17.35 13.90
CA ALA A 111 -16.72 -17.65 12.53
C ALA A 111 -15.94 -16.50 11.82
N ARG A 112 -15.55 -15.46 12.56
CA ARG A 112 -14.93 -14.24 12.00
C ARG A 112 -13.42 -14.35 11.76
N ASP A 113 -12.77 -15.39 12.29
CA ASP A 113 -11.32 -15.64 12.16
C ASP A 113 -10.97 -16.63 11.05
N ILE A 114 -11.92 -16.98 10.17
CA ILE A 114 -11.61 -17.73 8.95
C ILE A 114 -10.86 -16.79 8.01
N VAL A 115 -9.52 -16.87 8.07
CA VAL A 115 -8.61 -16.34 7.05
C VAL A 115 -9.15 -16.83 5.70
N PRO A 116 -9.49 -15.93 4.75
CA PRO A 116 -9.91 -16.37 3.44
C PRO A 116 -8.79 -17.23 2.83
N PRO A 117 -9.09 -18.42 2.27
CA PRO A 117 -8.06 -19.23 1.64
C PRO A 117 -7.36 -18.40 0.57
N ALA A 118 -6.01 -18.44 0.57
CA ALA A 118 -5.22 -17.86 -0.51
C ALA A 118 -5.75 -18.43 -1.84
N CYS A 119 -6.22 -17.55 -2.73
CA CYS A 119 -6.82 -17.96 -4.00
C CYS A 119 -5.88 -18.92 -4.75
N PRO A 120 -6.23 -20.21 -4.91
CA PRO A 120 -5.50 -21.09 -5.80
C PRO A 120 -6.17 -20.98 -7.19
N GLY A 121 -5.38 -20.64 -8.21
CA GLY A 121 -5.80 -20.81 -9.60
C GLY A 121 -6.11 -19.52 -10.32
N SER A 122 -5.07 -18.92 -10.90
CA SER A 122 -5.22 -18.28 -12.20
C SER A 122 -5.55 -19.39 -13.20
N SER A 123 -6.81 -19.50 -13.64
CA SER A 123 -7.15 -20.37 -14.76
C SER A 123 -6.39 -19.88 -16.01
N PRO A 124 -5.70 -20.75 -16.76
CA PRO A 124 -5.15 -20.37 -18.04
C PRO A 124 -6.31 -19.99 -18.98
N GLY A 125 -6.18 -18.83 -19.64
CA GLY A 125 -7.19 -18.32 -20.56
C GLY A 125 -7.44 -19.30 -21.72
N PRO A 126 -8.62 -19.23 -22.36
CA PRO A 126 -8.94 -20.11 -23.47
C PRO A 126 -7.97 -19.89 -24.64
N PRO A 127 -7.58 -20.95 -25.37
CA PRO A 127 -6.72 -20.80 -26.55
C PRO A 127 -7.47 -20.03 -27.65
N PRO A 128 -6.77 -19.25 -28.48
CA PRO A 128 -7.37 -18.51 -29.59
C PRO A 128 -8.00 -19.49 -30.59
N GLY A 129 -9.26 -19.24 -30.92
CA GLY A 129 -10.04 -20.05 -31.86
C GLY A 129 -9.40 -20.10 -33.24
N GLY A 130 -9.20 -21.32 -33.74
CA GLY A 130 -8.72 -21.56 -35.10
C GLY A 130 -9.75 -21.09 -36.12
N THR A 131 -9.29 -20.31 -37.09
CA THR A 131 -9.95 -20.18 -38.39
C THR A 131 -9.85 -21.52 -39.13
N CYS A 132 -10.97 -22.04 -39.60
CA CYS A 132 -11.05 -23.18 -40.50
C CYS A 132 -11.82 -22.76 -41.78
N PRO A 133 -11.64 -23.50 -42.90
CA PRO A 133 -11.19 -23.01 -44.21
C PRO A 133 -12.25 -22.32 -45.07
#